data_AF-A0A1C5DIJ7-F1
#
_entry.id   AF-A0A1C5DIJ7-F1
#
_cell.length_a   1.000
_cell.length_b   1.000
_cell.length_c   1.000
_cell.angle_alpha   90.00
_cell.angle_beta   90.00
_cell.angle_gamma   90.00
#
_symmetry.space_group_name_H-M   'P 1'
#
loop_
_entity.id
_entity.type
_entity.pdbx_description
1 polymer ?
#
loop_
_entity_poly.entity_id
_entity_poly.type
_entity_poly.pdbx_seq_one_letter_code
_entity_poly.pdbx_strand_id
1 'polypeptide(L)'
;MKILRSLGVLLAGAVLALGIGGGPVAVAYAADAPGGAGYSAADLATGRTTSGTVAGSAGHEREVPPQEASLSCWDPYFSGSTFAVSCSGNRYYVYVDCSNGYRYVVGPLAGAKRVTITCPGGYRALRGGGYGS
;
A
#
# COMPACT_ATOMS: atom_id res chain seq x y z
N MET A 1 15.05 -0.67 -45.01
CA MET A 1 14.61 0.74 -44.91
C MET A 1 15.30 1.38 -43.72
N LYS A 2 15.83 2.60 -43.92
CA LYS A 2 16.66 3.35 -42.96
C LYS A 2 15.80 4.13 -41.95
N ILE A 3 16.42 4.50 -40.82
CA ILE A 3 16.30 5.75 -40.03
C ILE A 3 16.01 5.49 -38.54
N LEU A 4 17.09 5.65 -37.76
CA LEU A 4 17.15 5.89 -36.32
C LEU A 4 16.62 7.30 -36.01
N ARG A 5 15.87 7.45 -34.90
CA ARG A 5 15.42 8.72 -34.30
C ARG A 5 15.44 8.53 -32.78
N SER A 6 15.84 9.45 -31.91
CA SER A 6 16.65 10.66 -31.96
C SER A 6 17.06 10.89 -30.51
N LEU A 7 18.36 11.11 -30.27
CA LEU A 7 18.91 11.52 -28.98
C LEU A 7 18.51 12.98 -28.70
N GLY A 8 17.76 13.21 -27.62
CA GLY A 8 17.48 14.55 -27.09
C GLY A 8 18.47 14.89 -25.99
N VAL A 9 19.67 15.31 -26.37
CA VAL A 9 20.62 15.99 -25.50
C VAL A 9 20.21 17.46 -25.44
N LEU A 10 19.83 17.95 -24.26
CA LEU A 10 19.81 19.38 -23.97
C LEU A 10 20.86 19.66 -22.88
N LEU A 11 22.04 20.04 -23.37
CA LEU A 11 23.05 20.79 -22.64
C LEU A 11 22.42 22.11 -22.18
N ALA A 12 22.39 22.37 -20.87
CA ALA A 12 22.30 23.73 -20.34
C ALA A 12 23.57 23.99 -19.54
N GLY A 13 24.24 25.09 -19.91
CA GLY A 13 25.62 25.39 -19.58
C GLY A 13 25.92 25.60 -18.10
N ALA A 14 27.19 25.38 -17.78
CA ALA A 14 27.81 25.59 -16.51
C ALA A 14 27.81 27.07 -16.07
N VAL A 15 27.48 27.32 -14.80
CA VAL A 15 28.04 28.43 -14.03
C VAL A 15 28.78 27.83 -12.85
N LEU A 16 30.10 27.87 -12.92
CA LEU A 16 31.00 27.65 -11.80
C LEU A 16 30.85 28.82 -10.83
N ALA A 17 30.31 28.57 -9.65
CA ALA A 17 30.52 29.41 -8.48
C ALA A 17 31.13 28.54 -7.38
N LEU A 18 32.46 28.61 -7.25
CA LEU A 18 33.19 28.09 -6.10
C LEU A 18 32.79 28.90 -4.86
N GLY A 19 31.83 28.37 -4.10
CA GLY A 19 31.53 28.79 -2.74
C GLY A 19 31.94 27.69 -1.78
N ILE A 20 33.04 27.90 -1.07
CA ILE A 20 33.55 27.04 0.01
C ILE A 20 32.54 27.14 1.17
N GLY A 21 31.86 26.03 1.47
CA GLY A 21 30.87 25.96 2.52
C GLY A 21 30.26 24.56 2.58
N GLY A 22 31.06 23.59 3.03
CA GLY A 22 30.61 22.22 3.24
C GLY A 22 29.51 22.17 4.29
N GLY A 23 28.28 21.91 3.86
CA GLY A 23 27.18 21.48 4.69
C GLY A 23 26.39 20.44 3.92
N PRO A 24 26.01 19.30 4.52
CA PRO A 24 25.16 18.33 3.82
C PRO A 24 23.85 19.02 3.45
N VAL A 25 23.58 19.17 2.16
CA VAL A 25 22.24 19.46 1.65
C VAL A 25 21.38 18.26 2.02
N ALA A 26 20.69 18.38 3.15
CA ALA A 26 19.66 17.45 3.55
C ALA A 26 18.62 17.42 2.42
N VAL A 27 18.60 16.33 1.67
CA VAL A 27 17.47 15.99 0.82
C VAL A 27 16.34 15.75 1.81
N ALA A 28 15.52 16.77 2.04
CA ALA A 28 14.30 16.65 2.81
C ALA A 28 13.37 15.75 1.99
N TYR A 29 13.44 14.44 2.22
CA TYR A 29 12.32 13.57 1.98
C TYR A 29 11.22 14.09 2.89
N ALA A 30 10.34 14.92 2.35
CA ALA A 30 9.07 15.19 2.98
C ALA A 30 8.44 13.81 3.15
N ALA A 31 8.41 13.31 4.38
CA ALA A 31 7.60 12.16 4.72
C ALA A 31 6.17 12.64 4.52
N ASP A 32 5.61 12.39 3.33
CA ASP A 32 4.19 12.57 3.07
C ASP A 32 3.42 11.98 4.25
N ALA A 33 2.60 12.80 4.91
CA ALA A 33 1.69 12.32 5.93
C ALA A 33 0.92 11.14 5.31
N PRO A 34 0.75 10.02 6.02
CA PRO A 34 0.16 8.83 5.43
C PRO A 34 -1.25 9.18 4.94
N GLY A 35 -1.41 9.25 3.61
CA GLY A 35 -2.73 9.32 3.02
C GLY A 35 -3.57 8.12 3.49
N GLY A 36 -4.89 8.26 3.50
CA GLY A 36 -5.76 7.12 3.81
C GLY A 36 -5.78 6.10 2.68
N ALA A 37 -5.68 4.81 2.99
CA ALA A 37 -5.91 3.75 2.01
C ALA A 37 -7.42 3.54 1.81
N GLY A 38 -7.87 3.51 0.56
CA GLY A 38 -9.24 3.14 0.24
C GLY A 38 -9.47 1.65 0.46
N TYR A 39 -10.67 1.27 0.89
CA TYR A 39 -11.04 -0.14 0.96
C TYR A 39 -12.48 -0.40 0.53
N SER A 40 -12.74 -1.64 0.13
CA SER A 40 -14.08 -2.21 -0.04
C SER A 40 -14.13 -3.63 0.51
N ALA A 41 -15.20 -3.98 1.20
CA ALA A 41 -15.47 -5.31 1.71
C ALA A 41 -16.84 -5.78 1.17
N ALA A 42 -16.81 -6.69 0.21
CA ALA A 42 -17.99 -7.31 -0.36
C ALA A 42 -18.35 -8.57 0.43
N ASP A 43 -19.56 -8.61 0.98
CA ASP A 43 -20.11 -9.78 1.65
C ASP A 43 -20.45 -10.86 0.62
N LEU A 44 -19.85 -12.04 0.75
CA LEU A 44 -19.95 -13.10 -0.26
C LEU A 44 -21.29 -13.85 -0.20
N ALA A 45 -22.02 -13.76 0.91
CA ALA A 45 -23.34 -14.39 1.03
C ALA A 45 -24.45 -13.49 0.49
N THR A 46 -24.35 -12.17 0.72
CA THR A 46 -25.42 -11.20 0.38
C THR A 46 -25.11 -10.33 -0.83
N GLY A 47 -23.85 -10.30 -1.29
CA GLY A 47 -23.38 -9.40 -2.35
C GLY A 47 -23.26 -7.93 -1.93
N ARG A 48 -23.61 -7.57 -0.69
CA ARG A 48 -23.53 -6.20 -0.20
C ARG A 48 -22.08 -5.77 -0.02
N THR A 49 -21.76 -4.54 -0.46
CA THR A 49 -20.41 -3.99 -0.34
C THR A 49 -20.40 -2.80 0.60
N THR A 50 -19.44 -2.79 1.53
CA THR A 50 -19.11 -1.64 2.39
C THR A 50 -17.77 -1.08 1.96
N SER A 51 -17.66 0.24 1.83
CA SER A 51 -16.41 0.89 1.41
C SER A 51 -16.09 2.06 2.33
N GLY A 52 -14.81 2.43 2.39
CA GLY A 52 -14.35 3.55 3.20
C GLY A 52 -12.86 3.82 3.03
N THR A 53 -12.29 4.49 4.02
CA THR A 53 -10.86 4.82 4.07
C THR A 53 -10.31 4.44 5.44
N VAL A 54 -9.09 3.91 5.48
CA VAL A 54 -8.39 3.55 6.72
C VAL A 54 -7.08 4.32 6.83
N ALA A 55 -6.77 4.78 8.04
CA ALA A 55 -5.51 5.45 8.33
C ALA A 55 -4.34 4.47 8.34
N GLY A 56 -3.16 4.92 7.92
CA GLY A 56 -1.94 4.14 7.97
C GLY A 56 -1.32 4.13 9.36
N SER A 57 -0.84 2.97 9.78
CA SER A 57 0.04 2.83 10.95
C SER A 57 1.48 2.65 10.49
N ALA A 58 2.38 3.48 11.01
CA ALA A 58 3.80 3.39 10.66
C ALA A 58 4.39 2.04 11.12
N GLY A 59 5.36 1.55 10.37
CA GLY A 59 6.08 0.33 10.69
C GLY A 59 5.41 -0.92 10.12
N HIS A 60 5.31 -1.00 8.80
CA HIS A 60 4.84 -2.20 8.10
C HIS A 60 5.76 -3.43 8.32
N GLU A 61 6.97 -3.22 8.81
CA GLU A 61 7.89 -4.26 9.29
C GLU A 61 7.46 -4.87 10.63
N ARG A 62 6.55 -4.24 11.39
CA ARG A 62 6.05 -4.80 12.64
C ARG A 62 5.40 -6.16 12.41
N GLU A 63 5.60 -7.04 13.38
CA GLU A 63 5.02 -8.37 13.37
C GLU A 63 3.49 -8.31 13.22
N VAL A 64 2.97 -9.17 12.36
CA VAL A 64 1.53 -9.34 12.15
C VAL A 64 1.07 -10.40 13.15
N PRO A 65 -0.01 -10.18 13.90
CA PRO A 65 -0.58 -11.25 14.74
C PRO A 65 -0.81 -12.52 13.92
N PRO A 66 -0.59 -13.71 14.49
CA PRO A 66 -0.80 -14.94 13.75
C PRO A 66 -2.27 -15.08 13.34
N GLN A 67 -2.50 -15.76 12.22
CA GLN A 67 -3.84 -16.14 11.80
C GLN A 67 -4.41 -17.13 12.81
N GLU A 68 -5.59 -16.83 13.36
CA GLU A 68 -6.29 -17.77 14.23
C GLU A 68 -6.82 -18.97 13.45
N ALA A 69 -6.92 -20.13 14.10
CA ALA A 69 -7.40 -21.37 13.48
C ALA A 69 -8.84 -21.26 12.92
N SER A 70 -9.65 -20.32 13.44
CA SER A 70 -11.02 -20.09 12.99
C SER A 70 -11.12 -19.21 11.74
N LEU A 71 -10.01 -18.56 11.34
CA LEU A 71 -9.95 -17.68 10.18
C LEU A 71 -9.42 -18.47 8.99
N SER A 72 -10.17 -18.47 7.89
CA SER A 72 -9.70 -18.96 6.59
C SER A 72 -9.60 -17.78 5.63
N CYS A 73 -8.44 -17.59 5.01
CA CYS A 73 -8.23 -16.60 3.96
C CYS A 73 -7.67 -17.28 2.71
N TRP A 74 -8.18 -16.90 1.54
CA TRP A 74 -7.85 -17.52 0.25
C TRP A 74 -7.90 -16.50 -0.89
N ASP A 75 -7.42 -16.91 -2.07
CA ASP A 75 -7.32 -16.11 -3.29
C ASP A 75 -6.67 -14.72 -3.10
N PRO A 76 -5.47 -14.62 -2.48
CA PRO A 76 -4.77 -13.35 -2.40
C PRO A 76 -4.39 -12.87 -3.80
N TYR A 77 -4.61 -11.59 -4.05
CA TYR A 77 -4.33 -10.95 -5.33
C TYR A 77 -3.65 -9.60 -5.11
N PHE A 78 -2.59 -9.34 -5.87
CA PHE A 78 -1.88 -8.07 -5.89
C PHE A 78 -1.89 -7.50 -7.31
N SER A 79 -2.17 -6.20 -7.42
CA SER A 79 -2.06 -5.47 -8.68
C SER A 79 -1.75 -4.01 -8.42
N GLY A 80 -0.50 -3.61 -8.69
CA GLY A 80 -0.02 -2.24 -8.51
C GLY A 80 -0.18 -1.78 -7.05
N SER A 81 -1.11 -0.84 -6.83
CA SER A 81 -1.45 -0.28 -5.51
C SER A 81 -2.48 -1.10 -4.74
N THR A 82 -3.05 -2.15 -5.32
CA THR A 82 -4.20 -2.86 -4.76
C THR A 82 -3.83 -4.25 -4.27
N PHE A 83 -4.31 -4.59 -3.08
CA PHE A 83 -4.36 -5.93 -2.52
C PHE A 83 -5.81 -6.37 -2.36
N ALA A 84 -6.13 -7.61 -2.70
CA ALA A 84 -7.43 -8.20 -2.42
C ALA A 84 -7.30 -9.62 -1.88
N VAL A 85 -8.17 -10.00 -0.95
CA VAL A 85 -8.22 -11.33 -0.35
C VAL A 85 -9.65 -11.68 0.05
N SER A 86 -9.99 -12.97 -0.06
CA SER A 86 -11.24 -13.49 0.48
C SER A 86 -10.97 -14.07 1.85
N CYS A 87 -11.76 -13.73 2.86
CA CYS A 87 -11.62 -14.30 4.20
C CYS A 87 -12.98 -14.68 4.77
N SER A 88 -13.01 -15.70 5.63
CA SER A 88 -14.18 -16.13 6.40
C SER A 88 -13.75 -16.44 7.83
N GLY A 89 -14.46 -15.86 8.79
CA GLY A 89 -14.22 -16.03 10.22
C GLY A 89 -15.23 -15.24 11.06
N ASN A 90 -15.20 -15.44 12.37
CA ASN A 90 -16.15 -14.79 13.28
C ASN A 90 -15.76 -13.34 13.63
N ARG A 91 -14.45 -13.09 13.76
CA ARG A 91 -13.86 -11.77 13.99
C ARG A 91 -12.45 -11.76 13.42
N TYR A 92 -12.19 -10.88 12.46
CA TYR A 92 -10.87 -10.79 11.82
C TYR A 92 -10.59 -9.40 11.28
N TYR A 93 -9.32 -9.18 10.94
CA TYR A 93 -8.84 -7.98 10.27
C TYR A 93 -8.10 -8.38 9.00
N VAL A 94 -8.13 -7.50 8.00
CA VAL A 94 -7.33 -7.64 6.78
C VAL A 94 -6.38 -6.46 6.70
N TYR A 95 -5.13 -6.71 6.33
CA TYR A 95 -4.12 -5.66 6.21
C TYR A 95 -3.44 -5.67 4.85
N VAL A 96 -2.89 -4.52 4.48
CA VAL A 96 -1.90 -4.37 3.41
C VAL A 96 -0.75 -3.49 3.90
N ASP A 97 0.45 -3.92 3.57
CA ASP A 97 1.69 -3.17 3.74
C ASP A 97 2.00 -2.47 2.40
N CYS A 98 2.14 -1.15 2.44
CA CYS A 98 2.37 -0.35 1.25
C CYS A 98 3.81 0.16 1.18
N SER A 99 4.29 0.45 -0.02
CA SER A 99 5.65 0.93 -0.27
C SER A 99 5.98 2.31 0.30
N ASN A 100 5.03 2.99 0.93
CA ASN A 100 5.26 4.21 1.70
C ASN A 100 5.70 3.95 3.14
N GLY A 101 5.85 2.68 3.55
CA GLY A 101 6.30 2.32 4.88
C GLY A 101 5.17 2.06 5.90
N TYR A 102 3.91 2.17 5.48
CA TYR A 102 2.74 2.06 6.36
C TYR A 102 1.95 0.77 6.14
N ARG A 103 1.37 0.27 7.22
CA ARG A 103 0.35 -0.79 7.22
C ARG A 103 -1.04 -0.17 7.34
N TYR A 104 -1.96 -0.64 6.52
CA TYR A 104 -3.38 -0.25 6.56
C TYR A 104 -4.20 -1.47 6.94
N VAL A 105 -5.08 -1.32 7.93
CA VAL A 105 -5.85 -2.42 8.52
C VAL A 105 -7.33 -2.11 8.43
N VAL A 106 -8.11 -3.05 7.90
CA VAL A 106 -9.57 -3.01 7.81
C VAL A 106 -10.15 -4.03 8.79
N GLY A 107 -11.05 -3.57 9.68
CA GLY A 107 -11.82 -4.43 10.57
C GLY A 107 -12.25 -3.72 11.86
N PRO A 108 -12.87 -4.45 12.79
CA PRO A 108 -13.15 -5.89 12.73
C PRO A 108 -14.20 -6.24 11.66
N LEU A 109 -14.00 -7.38 11.01
CA LEU A 109 -14.92 -7.99 10.03
C LEU A 109 -15.44 -9.33 10.55
N ALA A 110 -16.58 -9.77 10.03
CA ALA A 110 -17.20 -11.05 10.36
C ALA A 110 -17.87 -11.67 9.12
N GLY A 111 -17.95 -13.00 9.08
CA GLY A 111 -18.47 -13.77 7.95
C GLY A 111 -17.53 -13.80 6.75
N ALA A 112 -18.04 -14.31 5.63
CA ALA A 112 -17.28 -14.44 4.39
C ALA A 112 -17.28 -13.12 3.60
N LYS A 113 -16.10 -12.51 3.39
CA LYS A 113 -15.94 -11.26 2.64
C LYS A 113 -14.79 -11.30 1.65
N ARG A 114 -14.97 -10.66 0.50
CA ARG A 114 -13.88 -10.23 -0.39
C ARG A 114 -13.47 -8.82 -0.01
N VAL A 115 -12.29 -8.67 0.56
CA VAL A 115 -11.73 -7.38 0.96
C VAL A 115 -10.73 -6.93 -0.09
N THR A 116 -10.83 -5.67 -0.50
CA THR A 116 -9.88 -5.00 -1.38
C THR A 116 -9.38 -3.75 -0.66
N ILE A 117 -8.06 -3.55 -0.62
CA ILE A 117 -7.41 -2.37 -0.03
C ILE A 117 -6.49 -1.77 -1.09
N THR A 118 -6.57 -0.46 -1.29
CA THR A 118 -5.75 0.29 -2.24
C THR A 118 -4.85 1.26 -1.49
N CYS A 119 -3.54 1.04 -1.62
CA CYS A 119 -2.52 1.94 -1.11
C CYS A 119 -2.72 3.36 -1.64
N PRO A 120 -2.51 4.40 -0.81
CA PRO A 120 -2.67 5.78 -1.24
C PRO A 120 -1.61 6.18 -2.28
N GLY A 121 -1.87 7.28 -2.99
CA GLY A 121 -0.83 8.13 -3.58
C GLY A 121 0.27 7.45 -4.40
N GLY A 122 -0.07 6.61 -5.38
CA GLY A 122 0.91 5.98 -6.28
C GLY A 122 1.83 4.93 -5.62
N TYR A 123 1.63 4.65 -4.33
CA TYR A 123 2.37 3.60 -3.63
C TYR A 123 1.82 2.21 -3.98
N ARG A 124 2.70 1.22 -3.89
CA ARG A 124 2.42 -0.16 -4.29
C ARG A 124 2.06 -1.02 -3.08
N ALA A 125 1.16 -1.97 -3.28
CA ALA A 125 0.91 -3.02 -2.30
C ALA A 125 2.08 -4.02 -2.35
N LEU A 126 2.72 -4.25 -1.19
CA LEU A 126 3.90 -5.11 -1.09
C LEU A 126 3.58 -6.47 -0.47
N ARG A 127 2.78 -6.46 0.60
CA ARG A 127 2.34 -7.64 1.34
C ARG A 127 0.95 -7.38 1.89
N GLY A 128 0.21 -8.43 2.19
CA GLY A 128 -1.12 -8.34 2.77
C GLY A 128 -1.57 -9.70 3.26
N GLY A 129 -2.61 -9.71 4.07
CA GLY A 129 -3.13 -10.93 4.68
C GLY A 129 -4.28 -10.63 5.63
N GLY A 130 -4.73 -11.65 6.35
CA GLY A 130 -5.70 -11.52 7.42
C GLY A 130 -5.20 -12.15 8.71
N TYR A 131 -5.68 -11.62 9.84
CA TYR A 131 -5.41 -12.17 11.17
C TYR A 131 -6.68 -12.11 12.04
N GLY A 132 -6.79 -13.06 12.97
CA GLY A 132 -7.93 -13.15 13.90
C GLY A 132 -7.69 -12.37 15.19
N SER A 133 -8.74 -12.19 15.99
CA SER A 133 -8.68 -11.60 17.35
C SER A 133 -9.81 -12.07 18.24
#